data_AF-A0A838UVP1-F1
#
_entry.id   AF-A0A838UVP1-F1
#
_cell.length_a   1.000
_cell.length_b   1.000
_cell.length_c   1.000
_cell.angle_alpha   90.00
_cell.angle_beta   90.00
_cell.angle_gamma   90.00
#
_symmetry.space_group_name_H-M   'P 1'
#
loop_
_entity.id
_entity.type
_entity.pdbx_description
1 polymer ?
#
loop_
_entity_poly.entity_id
_entity_poly.type
_entity_poly.pdbx_seq_one_letter_code
_entity_poly.pdbx_strand_id
1 'polypeptide(L)'
;MTTMLSPEDAMLAIQTGRVPDEMVVTGDLRFYQQEKIAPPKALPASLTVDDLIIHDASLLTAWPRKLRCKSLYLWNLTIPIPAEAELYVENDLNIKRCTLTDLSALRVGPRCEVDLRMCENLRTLPPHLTLATFTSEGCTNLTALPADMQITGQCSIRGSPRLRQLPQRIYVTELRVNGSPLLTDLPEDCTATSVLDLTRCSGLRELPASAAASTTVVLNDCTSLVALPPRMTVRFLSIVGCHSLTQWDDPSISILGKMDARDCHNLSRLPPNLHHIDELDVSGCGRLAALPSELQIAQWVDIGGTAIRALPPAVTGTAVRWHGVEVPGRVAFHPTTITAAQVLNEQNAEVRRVMLERMGLERFIAEAQPTVRDTDRDHGGSRRLLQVAITDDEPLVTLQVRDPSTGKLYLLRVPPTMQTCHQAAAWIAGFDNPDDYHPVIEA
;
A
#
# COMPACT_ATOMS: atom_id res chain seq x y z
N MET A 1 -24.64 38.44 29.59
CA MET A 1 -26.03 38.17 29.18
C MET A 1 -25.95 37.34 27.91
N THR A 2 -26.44 36.11 27.95
CA THR A 2 -26.45 35.21 26.79
C THR A 2 -27.40 35.75 25.72
N THR A 3 -26.92 35.88 24.49
CA THR A 3 -27.70 36.38 23.35
C THR A 3 -27.90 35.27 22.33
N MET A 4 -29.16 34.91 22.07
CA MET A 4 -29.53 33.94 21.03
C MET A 4 -29.76 34.65 19.70
N LEU A 5 -29.14 34.17 18.62
CA LEU A 5 -29.22 34.74 17.28
C LEU A 5 -29.51 33.65 16.22
N SER A 6 -30.14 34.07 15.13
CA SER A 6 -30.15 33.27 13.89
C SER A 6 -28.74 33.26 13.26
N PRO A 7 -28.43 32.29 12.37
CA PRO A 7 -27.14 32.28 11.67
C PRO A 7 -26.86 33.58 10.88
N GLU A 8 -27.88 34.16 10.26
CA GLU A 8 -27.76 35.42 9.49
C GLU A 8 -27.43 36.60 10.40
N ASP A 9 -28.13 36.74 11.53
CA ASP A 9 -27.89 37.82 12.50
C ASP A 9 -26.53 37.70 13.18
N ALA A 10 -26.12 36.47 13.51
CA ALA A 10 -24.81 36.18 14.07
C ALA A 10 -23.69 36.51 13.09
N MET A 11 -23.84 36.15 11.81
CA MET A 11 -22.90 36.49 10.75
C MET A 11 -22.74 38.02 10.62
N LEU A 12 -23.86 38.76 10.61
CA LEU A 12 -23.86 40.22 10.53
C LEU A 12 -23.19 40.85 11.77
N ALA A 13 -23.47 40.34 12.97
CA ALA A 13 -22.86 40.82 14.21
C ALA A 13 -21.34 40.64 14.20
N ILE A 14 -20.86 39.47 13.75
CA ILE A 14 -19.44 39.15 13.63
C ILE A 14 -18.74 40.04 12.59
N GLN A 15 -19.36 40.25 11.42
CA GLN A 15 -18.80 41.10 10.37
C GLN A 15 -18.71 42.58 10.77
N THR A 16 -19.72 43.07 11.50
CA THR A 16 -19.79 44.48 11.93
C THR A 16 -19.02 44.76 13.23
N GLY A 17 -18.45 43.73 13.86
CA GLY A 17 -17.72 43.83 15.13
C GLY A 17 -18.62 44.09 16.34
N ARG A 18 -19.95 43.99 16.19
CA ARG A 18 -20.94 44.18 17.27
C ARG A 18 -21.28 42.84 17.91
N VAL A 19 -20.26 42.15 18.42
CA VAL A 19 -20.37 40.77 18.91
C VAL A 19 -20.72 40.76 20.40
N PRO A 20 -21.80 40.10 20.83
CA PRO A 20 -22.06 39.85 22.25
C PRO A 20 -20.96 39.01 22.91
N ASP A 21 -20.74 39.21 24.21
CA ASP A 21 -19.75 38.43 24.98
C ASP A 21 -20.08 36.92 25.01
N GLU A 22 -21.37 36.59 25.09
CA GLU A 22 -21.93 35.24 25.07
C GLU A 22 -22.95 35.11 23.93
N MET A 23 -22.53 34.50 22.83
CA MET A 23 -23.36 34.28 21.65
C MET A 23 -23.81 32.82 21.56
N VAL A 24 -25.11 32.60 21.35
CA VAL A 24 -25.68 31.30 21.02
C VAL A 24 -26.32 31.39 19.65
N VAL A 25 -25.98 30.48 18.74
CA VAL A 25 -26.52 30.43 17.38
C VAL A 25 -27.28 29.12 17.20
N THR A 26 -28.55 29.22 16.83
CA THR A 26 -29.37 28.05 16.48
C THR A 26 -29.24 27.80 14.98
N GLY A 27 -28.38 26.86 14.60
CA GLY A 27 -28.00 26.56 13.22
C GLY A 27 -26.51 26.79 12.94
N ASP A 28 -26.16 26.71 11.65
CA ASP A 28 -24.76 26.59 11.23
C ASP A 28 -24.14 27.96 10.92
N LEU A 29 -22.95 28.21 11.44
CA LEU A 29 -22.11 29.34 11.05
C LEU A 29 -21.09 28.90 10.01
N ARG A 30 -21.14 29.53 8.83
CA ARG A 30 -20.30 29.20 7.69
C ARG A 30 -19.47 30.39 7.24
N PHE A 31 -18.15 30.23 7.23
CA PHE A 31 -17.21 31.25 6.77
C PHE A 31 -16.40 30.71 5.60
N TYR A 32 -16.76 31.15 4.38
CA TYR A 32 -16.04 30.81 3.15
C TYR A 32 -15.44 32.07 2.52
N GLN A 33 -14.12 32.09 2.30
CA GLN A 33 -13.48 33.22 1.61
C GLN A 33 -13.98 33.39 0.15
N GLN A 34 -14.54 32.34 -0.46
CA GLN A 34 -15.00 32.33 -1.86
C GLN A 34 -16.35 33.02 -2.09
N GLU A 35 -17.15 33.27 -1.04
CA GLU A 35 -18.55 33.76 -1.19
C GLU A 35 -18.68 35.30 -1.17
N LYS A 36 -17.60 36.06 -1.47
CA LYS A 36 -17.54 37.54 -1.32
C LYS A 36 -17.83 38.06 0.11
N ILE A 37 -17.91 37.16 1.08
CA ILE A 37 -17.95 37.48 2.50
C ILE A 37 -16.53 37.33 3.03
N ALA A 38 -15.94 38.43 3.51
CA ALA A 38 -14.62 38.38 4.12
C ALA A 38 -14.66 37.49 5.37
N PRO A 39 -13.69 36.57 5.57
CA PRO A 39 -13.62 35.78 6.80
C PRO A 39 -13.50 36.70 8.02
N PRO A 40 -14.05 36.28 9.17
CA PRO A 40 -14.11 37.13 10.35
C PRO A 40 -12.72 37.39 10.89
N LYS A 41 -12.43 38.64 11.28
CA LYS A 41 -11.14 38.97 11.92
C LYS A 41 -11.00 38.32 13.30
N ALA A 42 -12.12 38.21 14.01
CA ALA A 42 -12.23 37.56 15.31
C ALA A 42 -13.62 36.92 15.47
N LEU A 43 -13.68 35.83 16.21
CA LEU A 43 -14.91 35.20 16.68
C LEU A 43 -15.28 35.71 18.08
N PRO A 44 -16.54 35.56 18.53
CA PRO A 44 -16.94 35.90 19.90
C PRO A 44 -16.06 35.24 20.96
N ALA A 45 -15.89 35.88 22.11
CA ALA A 45 -15.14 35.30 23.23
C ALA A 45 -15.76 33.97 23.71
N SER A 46 -17.09 33.90 23.75
CA SER A 46 -17.86 32.68 24.02
C SER A 46 -18.90 32.45 22.92
N LEU A 47 -18.78 31.32 22.22
CA LEU A 47 -19.68 30.92 21.13
C LEU A 47 -20.23 29.52 21.38
N THR A 48 -21.55 29.40 21.38
CA THR A 48 -22.27 28.13 21.27
C THR A 48 -22.99 28.11 19.93
N VAL A 49 -22.81 27.06 19.13
CA VAL A 49 -23.39 26.95 17.77
C VAL A 49 -23.70 25.49 17.47
N ASP A 50 -24.56 25.19 16.51
CA ASP A 50 -24.70 23.82 16.02
C ASP A 50 -23.43 23.43 15.26
N ASP A 51 -23.26 23.89 14.03
CA ASP A 51 -22.05 23.61 13.24
C ASP A 51 -21.25 24.88 12.98
N LEU A 52 -19.92 24.79 13.16
CA LEU A 52 -19.00 25.86 12.79
C LEU A 52 -18.10 25.39 11.64
N ILE A 53 -18.26 26.02 10.47
CA ILE A 53 -17.47 25.75 9.27
C ILE A 53 -16.61 26.96 8.94
N ILE A 54 -15.30 26.76 8.89
CA ILE A 54 -14.32 27.79 8.57
C ILE A 54 -13.41 27.29 7.45
N HIS A 55 -13.45 27.99 6.32
CA HIS A 55 -12.68 27.70 5.12
C HIS A 55 -11.85 28.90 4.69
N ASP A 56 -10.54 28.72 4.51
CA ASP A 56 -9.63 29.77 4.04
C ASP A 56 -9.74 31.06 4.87
N ALA A 57 -9.85 30.96 6.19
CA ALA A 57 -9.97 32.15 7.04
C ALA A 57 -8.61 32.79 7.34
N SER A 58 -7.92 33.24 6.29
CA SER A 58 -6.61 33.91 6.36
C SER A 58 -6.62 35.21 7.20
N LEU A 59 -7.79 35.82 7.38
CA LEU A 59 -7.98 37.03 8.18
C LEU A 59 -8.29 36.74 9.65
N LEU A 60 -8.56 35.49 10.04
CA LEU A 60 -8.87 35.15 11.42
C LEU A 60 -7.61 35.26 12.27
N THR A 61 -7.65 36.18 13.23
CA THR A 61 -6.50 36.50 14.10
C THR A 61 -6.68 36.07 15.55
N ALA A 62 -7.89 35.67 15.96
CA ALA A 62 -8.18 35.22 17.32
C ALA A 62 -9.23 34.10 17.34
N TRP A 63 -8.98 33.09 18.17
CA TRP A 63 -9.93 32.03 18.52
C TRP A 63 -10.84 32.45 19.68
N PRO A 64 -12.08 31.93 19.77
CA PRO A 64 -12.89 32.02 20.97
C PRO A 64 -12.14 31.47 22.18
N ARG A 65 -12.32 32.10 23.34
CA ARG A 65 -11.87 31.51 24.62
C ARG A 65 -12.73 30.31 25.00
N LYS A 66 -14.01 30.33 24.63
CA LYS A 66 -14.96 29.25 24.83
C LYS A 66 -15.71 28.97 23.54
N LEU A 67 -15.60 27.75 23.03
CA LEU A 67 -16.36 27.27 21.89
C LEU A 67 -17.06 25.98 22.27
N ARG A 68 -18.37 25.93 22.06
CA ARG A 68 -19.16 24.70 22.13
C ARG A 68 -19.90 24.54 20.82
N CYS A 69 -19.65 23.44 20.12
CA CYS A 69 -20.38 23.13 18.90
C CYS A 69 -20.71 21.64 18.80
N LYS A 70 -21.74 21.31 18.01
CA LYS A 70 -22.00 19.94 17.61
C LYS A 70 -20.89 19.46 16.68
N SER A 71 -20.62 20.21 15.60
CA SER A 71 -19.59 19.84 14.64
C SER A 71 -18.70 21.03 14.26
N LEU A 72 -17.41 20.74 14.04
CA LEU A 72 -16.36 21.73 13.76
C LEU A 72 -15.59 21.33 12.50
N TYR A 73 -15.63 22.17 11.47
CA TYR A 73 -14.97 21.95 10.19
C TYR A 73 -13.96 23.08 9.93
N LEU A 74 -12.67 22.74 9.87
CA LEU A 74 -11.57 23.69 9.73
C LEU A 74 -10.70 23.34 8.53
N TRP A 75 -10.78 24.12 7.45
CA TRP A 75 -10.00 23.87 6.23
C TRP A 75 -9.06 25.04 5.93
N ASN A 76 -7.79 24.72 5.64
CA ASN A 76 -6.73 25.67 5.26
C ASN A 76 -6.49 26.79 6.30
N LEU A 77 -6.48 26.45 7.60
CA LEU A 77 -6.23 27.43 8.66
C LEU A 77 -4.78 27.44 9.13
N THR A 78 -4.26 28.65 9.35
CA THR A 78 -2.89 28.86 9.83
C THR A 78 -2.80 29.37 11.26
N ILE A 79 -3.92 29.83 11.82
CA ILE A 79 -3.98 30.36 13.18
C ILE A 79 -3.90 29.21 14.22
N PRO A 80 -2.98 29.28 15.20
CA PRO A 80 -2.91 28.29 16.27
C PRO A 80 -4.12 28.39 17.20
N ILE A 81 -4.59 27.26 17.71
CA ILE A 81 -5.56 27.22 18.81
C ILE A 81 -4.82 27.57 20.11
N PRO A 82 -5.25 28.61 20.86
CA PRO A 82 -4.65 28.94 22.14
C PRO A 82 -4.79 27.79 23.14
N ALA A 83 -3.75 27.50 23.91
CA ALA A 83 -3.75 26.40 24.88
C ALA A 83 -4.76 26.61 26.01
N GLU A 84 -5.09 27.87 26.32
CA GLU A 84 -6.08 28.27 27.31
C GLU A 84 -7.53 28.26 26.79
N ALA A 85 -7.76 27.96 25.51
CA ALA A 85 -9.10 27.87 24.97
C ALA A 85 -9.84 26.65 25.52
N GLU A 86 -11.13 26.81 25.81
CA GLU A 86 -12.05 25.71 26.13
C GLU A 86 -12.85 25.36 24.87
N LEU A 87 -12.35 24.39 24.09
CA LEU A 87 -13.03 23.93 22.88
C LEU A 87 -13.73 22.59 23.16
N TYR A 88 -15.04 22.53 22.94
CA TYR A 88 -15.82 21.31 23.04
C TYR A 88 -16.58 21.04 21.74
N VAL A 89 -16.35 19.88 21.15
CA VAL A 89 -17.01 19.40 19.93
C VAL A 89 -17.79 18.13 20.25
N GLU A 90 -19.10 18.10 20.01
CA GLU A 90 -19.94 16.97 20.42
C GLU A 90 -19.83 15.75 19.49
N ASN A 91 -19.95 15.98 18.18
CA ASN A 91 -20.20 14.96 17.16
C ASN A 91 -19.05 14.83 16.17
N ASP A 92 -18.72 15.87 15.40
CA ASP A 92 -17.73 15.75 14.32
C ASP A 92 -16.64 16.80 14.40
N LEU A 93 -15.38 16.37 14.35
CA LEU A 93 -14.23 17.24 14.19
C LEU A 93 -13.51 16.92 12.88
N ASN A 94 -13.59 17.83 11.93
CA ASN A 94 -12.94 17.70 10.63
C ASN A 94 -11.90 18.81 10.44
N ILE A 95 -10.61 18.46 10.45
CA ILE A 95 -9.53 19.41 10.24
C ILE A 95 -8.75 19.00 9.01
N LYS A 96 -8.68 19.88 8.01
CA LYS A 96 -7.97 19.62 6.76
C LYS A 96 -6.98 20.73 6.46
N ARG A 97 -5.73 20.35 6.13
CA ARG A 97 -4.69 21.25 5.65
C ARG A 97 -4.44 22.45 6.59
N CYS A 98 -4.61 22.24 7.89
CA CYS A 98 -4.36 23.25 8.90
C CYS A 98 -2.95 23.09 9.47
N THR A 99 -2.29 24.21 9.81
CA THR A 99 -0.91 24.19 10.34
C THR A 99 -0.85 24.04 11.86
N LEU A 100 -1.90 23.47 12.47
CA LEU A 100 -2.03 23.28 13.91
C LEU A 100 -0.90 22.38 14.44
N THR A 101 -0.24 22.82 15.51
CA THR A 101 0.81 22.08 16.21
C THR A 101 0.33 21.45 17.51
N ASP A 102 -0.70 22.07 18.13
CA ASP A 102 -1.23 21.69 19.42
C ASP A 102 -2.76 21.67 19.36
N LEU A 103 -3.35 20.64 19.95
CA LEU A 103 -4.78 20.47 20.13
C LEU A 103 -5.15 20.30 21.61
N SER A 104 -4.22 20.51 22.57
CA SER A 104 -4.40 20.25 24.02
C SER A 104 -5.66 20.86 24.65
N ALA A 105 -6.13 21.98 24.11
CA ALA A 105 -7.37 22.69 24.45
C ALA A 105 -8.67 21.95 24.07
N LEU A 106 -8.59 21.03 23.11
CA LEU A 106 -9.74 20.31 22.56
C LEU A 106 -10.27 19.28 23.55
N ARG A 107 -11.59 19.28 23.71
CA ARG A 107 -12.39 18.22 24.32
C ARG A 107 -13.44 17.79 23.32
N VAL A 108 -13.82 16.53 23.37
CA VAL A 108 -14.80 15.97 22.44
C VAL A 108 -15.87 15.17 23.18
N GLY A 109 -17.05 15.04 22.59
CA GLY A 109 -18.10 14.17 23.08
C GLY A 109 -17.70 12.68 23.02
N PRO A 110 -18.39 11.80 23.78
CA PRO A 110 -18.00 10.40 23.98
C PRO A 110 -18.12 9.49 22.75
N ARG A 111 -18.55 10.05 21.61
CA ARG A 111 -18.70 9.35 20.32
C ARG A 111 -18.27 10.24 19.15
N CYS A 112 -17.41 11.21 19.42
CA CYS A 112 -16.99 12.13 18.39
C CYS A 112 -16.24 11.39 17.27
N GLU A 113 -16.52 11.74 16.03
CA GLU A 113 -15.78 11.32 14.84
C GLU A 113 -14.73 12.38 14.51
N VAL A 114 -13.47 11.95 14.42
CA VAL A 114 -12.34 12.85 14.14
C VAL A 114 -11.73 12.47 12.79
N ASP A 115 -11.68 13.43 11.86
CA ASP A 115 -11.03 13.31 10.54
C ASP A 115 -9.96 14.41 10.38
N LEU A 116 -8.69 14.00 10.40
CA LEU A 116 -7.53 14.87 10.26
C LEU A 116 -6.84 14.61 8.93
N ARG A 117 -6.83 15.58 8.01
CA ARG A 117 -6.13 15.42 6.73
C ARG A 117 -5.08 16.48 6.50
N MET A 118 -3.90 16.08 6.05
CA MET A 118 -2.80 16.97 5.70
C MET A 118 -2.47 17.96 6.84
N CYS A 119 -2.62 17.52 8.10
CA CYS A 119 -2.26 18.30 9.28
C CYS A 119 -0.77 18.05 9.59
N GLU A 120 0.09 18.54 8.69
CA GLU A 120 1.50 18.16 8.65
C GLU A 120 2.31 18.60 9.88
N ASN A 121 1.84 19.58 10.65
CA ASN A 121 2.54 20.06 11.85
C ASN A 121 2.11 19.36 13.14
N LEU A 122 1.01 18.58 13.09
CA LEU A 122 0.46 17.93 14.27
C LEU A 122 1.35 16.74 14.67
N ARG A 123 1.77 16.71 15.94
CA ARG A 123 2.64 15.64 16.46
C ARG A 123 1.91 14.59 17.29
N THR A 124 0.85 14.99 17.98
CA THR A 124 0.03 14.11 18.81
C THR A 124 -1.36 14.72 19.02
N LEU A 125 -2.24 13.97 19.68
CA LEU A 125 -3.57 14.40 20.08
C LEU A 125 -3.64 14.63 21.59
N PRO A 126 -4.68 15.32 22.09
CA PRO A 126 -4.97 15.40 23.52
C PRO A 126 -5.18 14.02 24.15
N PRO A 127 -4.78 13.82 25.42
CA PRO A 127 -5.11 12.60 26.15
C PRO A 127 -6.63 12.53 26.45
N HIS A 128 -7.06 11.39 26.98
CA HIS A 128 -8.44 11.17 27.46
C HIS A 128 -9.54 11.35 26.40
N LEU A 129 -9.24 11.05 25.13
CA LEU A 129 -10.23 11.07 24.05
C LEU A 129 -10.94 9.72 23.92
N THR A 130 -12.27 9.75 23.87
CA THR A 130 -13.09 8.59 23.51
C THR A 130 -13.81 8.89 22.20
N LEU A 131 -13.41 8.21 21.13
CA LEU A 131 -13.87 8.47 19.77
C LEU A 131 -14.68 7.29 19.22
N ALA A 132 -15.71 7.61 18.45
CA ALA A 132 -16.38 6.60 17.62
C ALA A 132 -15.49 6.23 16.43
N THR A 133 -14.96 7.24 15.74
CA THR A 133 -14.09 7.06 14.57
C THR A 133 -12.88 7.97 14.67
N PHE A 134 -11.71 7.44 14.30
CA PHE A 134 -10.51 8.23 14.11
C PHE A 134 -9.94 8.00 12.71
N THR A 135 -9.89 9.05 11.90
CA THR A 135 -9.22 9.04 10.61
C THR A 135 -8.11 10.08 10.60
N SER A 136 -6.93 9.67 10.14
CA SER A 136 -5.84 10.59 9.79
C SER A 136 -5.23 10.22 8.45
N GLU A 137 -5.01 11.23 7.60
CA GLU A 137 -4.44 11.07 6.26
C GLU A 137 -3.38 12.15 6.02
N GLY A 138 -2.15 11.77 5.66
CA GLY A 138 -1.08 12.72 5.34
C GLY A 138 -0.64 13.59 6.54
N CYS A 139 -0.85 13.13 7.78
CA CYS A 139 -0.35 13.81 8.98
C CYS A 139 1.13 13.43 9.20
N THR A 140 2.02 14.00 8.39
CA THR A 140 3.38 13.49 8.21
C THR A 140 4.29 13.56 9.45
N ASN A 141 4.01 14.47 10.39
CA ASN A 141 4.72 14.59 11.66
C ASN A 141 4.02 13.97 12.87
N LEU A 142 2.90 13.25 12.67
CA LEU A 142 2.24 12.54 13.75
C LEU A 142 3.16 11.44 14.28
N THR A 143 3.62 11.55 15.53
CA THR A 143 4.59 10.63 16.12
C THR A 143 3.94 9.57 17.01
N ALA A 144 2.83 9.90 17.67
CA ALA A 144 2.14 9.00 18.58
C ALA A 144 0.67 9.40 18.77
N LEU A 145 -0.18 8.40 18.92
CA LEU A 145 -1.50 8.57 19.53
C LEU A 145 -1.40 8.39 21.05
N PRO A 146 -2.18 9.14 21.85
CA PRO A 146 -2.17 9.01 23.31
C PRO A 146 -2.51 7.60 23.77
N ALA A 147 -1.77 7.09 24.76
CA ALA A 147 -1.89 5.70 25.21
C ALA A 147 -3.27 5.36 25.79
N ASP A 148 -3.95 6.34 26.38
CA ASP A 148 -5.25 6.23 27.06
C ASP A 148 -6.45 6.58 26.16
N MET A 149 -6.18 6.96 24.90
CA MET A 149 -7.20 7.20 23.89
C MET A 149 -7.98 5.91 23.62
N GLN A 150 -9.30 6.04 23.46
CA GLN A 150 -10.19 4.92 23.15
C GLN A 150 -10.86 5.18 21.81
N ILE A 151 -10.88 4.15 20.97
CA ILE A 151 -11.57 4.17 19.67
C ILE A 151 -12.46 2.95 19.62
N THR A 152 -13.77 3.16 19.48
CA THR A 152 -14.77 2.07 19.61
C THR A 152 -15.38 1.63 18.28
N GLY A 153 -15.23 2.41 17.21
CA GLY A 153 -15.79 2.12 15.89
C GLY A 153 -14.71 1.76 14.88
N GLN A 154 -14.18 2.75 14.16
CA GLN A 154 -13.17 2.55 13.12
C GLN A 154 -11.94 3.41 13.35
N CYS A 155 -10.76 2.88 13.02
CA CYS A 155 -9.50 3.60 13.08
C CYS A 155 -8.76 3.48 11.74
N SER A 156 -8.45 4.61 11.11
CA SER A 156 -7.72 4.68 9.85
C SER A 156 -6.60 5.72 9.95
N ILE A 157 -5.35 5.30 9.77
CA ILE A 157 -4.16 6.15 9.84
C ILE A 157 -3.36 5.89 8.58
N ARG A 158 -3.26 6.88 7.69
CA ARG A 158 -2.59 6.75 6.40
C ARG A 158 -1.57 7.87 6.22
N GLY A 159 -0.38 7.53 5.73
CA GLY A 159 0.64 8.52 5.43
C GLY A 159 1.17 9.25 6.68
N SER A 160 1.35 8.51 7.78
CA SER A 160 1.96 8.98 9.03
C SER A 160 3.32 8.30 9.26
N PRO A 161 4.36 8.62 8.45
CA PRO A 161 5.62 7.87 8.42
C PRO A 161 6.43 7.94 9.72
N ARG A 162 6.10 8.90 10.60
CA ARG A 162 6.77 9.09 11.89
C ARG A 162 6.04 8.42 13.07
N LEU A 163 4.91 7.78 12.82
CA LEU A 163 4.10 7.13 13.86
C LEU A 163 4.86 5.95 14.47
N ARG A 164 4.99 5.95 15.80
CA ARG A 164 5.69 4.92 16.57
C ARG A 164 4.77 4.15 17.51
N GLN A 165 3.63 4.73 17.88
CA GLN A 165 2.80 4.23 18.96
C GLN A 165 1.32 4.45 18.68
N LEU A 166 0.53 3.41 18.95
CA LEU A 166 -0.93 3.43 18.96
C LEU A 166 -1.47 3.42 20.41
N PRO A 167 -2.76 3.73 20.63
CA PRO A 167 -3.38 3.65 21.96
C PRO A 167 -3.41 2.22 22.49
N GLN A 168 -3.34 2.03 23.81
CA GLN A 168 -3.25 0.70 24.41
C GLN A 168 -4.53 -0.14 24.26
N ARG A 169 -5.70 0.50 24.14
CA ARG A 169 -7.01 -0.18 24.08
C ARG A 169 -7.74 0.16 22.79
N ILE A 170 -7.44 -0.60 21.74
CA ILE A 170 -8.11 -0.48 20.45
C ILE A 170 -9.05 -1.67 20.30
N TYR A 171 -10.35 -1.41 20.32
CA TYR A 171 -11.37 -2.41 20.03
C TYR A 171 -12.28 -1.85 18.93
N VAL A 172 -11.97 -2.21 17.69
CA VAL A 172 -12.58 -1.61 16.50
C VAL A 172 -13.11 -2.69 15.56
N THR A 173 -14.05 -2.31 14.70
CA THR A 173 -14.45 -3.17 13.58
C THR A 173 -13.35 -3.22 12.53
N GLU A 174 -12.72 -2.08 12.26
CA GLU A 174 -11.68 -1.93 11.24
C GLU A 174 -10.52 -1.10 11.78
N LEU A 175 -9.31 -1.66 11.68
CA LEU A 175 -8.06 -0.97 11.94
C LEU A 175 -7.24 -0.93 10.65
N ARG A 176 -6.99 0.28 10.14
CA ARG A 176 -6.08 0.51 9.01
C ARG A 176 -4.95 1.43 9.44
N VAL A 177 -3.71 0.96 9.37
CA VAL A 177 -2.51 1.76 9.59
C VAL A 177 -1.60 1.54 8.38
N ASN A 178 -1.48 2.52 7.49
CA ASN A 178 -0.74 2.37 6.25
C ASN A 178 0.43 3.35 6.14
N GLY A 179 1.59 2.83 5.77
CA GLY A 179 2.81 3.63 5.58
C GLY A 179 3.36 4.21 6.88
N SER A 180 3.41 3.40 7.94
CA SER A 180 4.00 3.74 9.24
C SER A 180 5.23 2.87 9.53
N PRO A 181 6.37 3.12 8.86
CA PRO A 181 7.55 2.25 8.94
C PRO A 181 8.27 2.28 10.30
N LEU A 182 7.96 3.26 11.16
CA LEU A 182 8.53 3.36 12.52
C LEU A 182 7.68 2.68 13.59
N LEU A 183 6.51 2.13 13.23
CA LEU A 183 5.68 1.31 14.11
C LEU A 183 6.27 -0.10 14.14
N THR A 184 6.77 -0.51 15.31
CA THR A 184 7.50 -1.78 15.48
C THR A 184 6.63 -2.92 16.00
N ASP A 185 5.52 -2.59 16.65
CA ASP A 185 4.64 -3.49 17.38
C ASP A 185 3.23 -2.89 17.46
N LEU A 186 2.25 -3.76 17.72
CA LEU A 186 0.90 -3.35 18.12
C LEU A 186 0.72 -3.64 19.61
N PRO A 187 -0.13 -2.85 20.32
CA PRO A 187 -0.54 -3.17 21.68
C PRO A 187 -1.17 -4.56 21.80
N GLU A 188 -0.93 -5.26 22.91
CA GLU A 188 -1.49 -6.60 23.17
C GLU A 188 -3.02 -6.66 23.12
N ASP A 189 -3.69 -5.60 23.57
CA ASP A 189 -5.16 -5.50 23.58
C ASP A 189 -5.72 -4.88 22.28
N CYS A 190 -4.94 -4.85 21.20
CA CYS A 190 -5.36 -4.31 19.91
C CYS A 190 -6.19 -5.34 19.12
N THR A 191 -7.50 -5.13 19.06
CA THR A 191 -8.44 -6.04 18.38
C THR A 191 -9.18 -5.32 17.25
N ALA A 192 -9.07 -5.90 16.04
CA ALA A 192 -9.92 -5.56 14.91
C ALA A 192 -10.77 -6.78 14.54
N THR A 193 -12.10 -6.66 14.58
CA THR A 193 -12.98 -7.82 14.40
C THR A 193 -13.27 -8.15 12.93
N SER A 194 -13.20 -7.17 12.03
CA SER A 194 -13.43 -7.38 10.60
C SER A 194 -12.16 -7.25 9.79
N VAL A 195 -11.52 -6.07 9.80
CA VAL A 195 -10.39 -5.73 8.92
C VAL A 195 -9.18 -5.26 9.73
N LEU A 196 -8.04 -5.89 9.52
CA LEU A 196 -6.73 -5.42 9.94
C LEU A 196 -5.87 -5.17 8.69
N ASP A 197 -5.55 -3.90 8.42
CA ASP A 197 -4.70 -3.50 7.30
C ASP A 197 -3.50 -2.72 7.83
N LEU A 198 -2.32 -3.31 7.76
CA LEU A 198 -1.06 -2.72 8.22
C LEU A 198 -0.09 -2.48 7.05
N THR A 199 -0.62 -2.34 5.83
CA THR A 199 0.18 -2.20 4.60
C THR A 199 1.31 -1.18 4.75
N ARG A 200 2.54 -1.56 4.41
CA ARG A 200 3.77 -0.75 4.50
C ARG A 200 4.12 -0.29 5.93
N CYS A 201 3.72 -1.04 6.96
CA CYS A 201 4.30 -0.94 8.30
C CYS A 201 5.60 -1.76 8.35
N SER A 202 6.61 -1.34 7.58
CA SER A 202 7.82 -2.14 7.33
C SER A 202 8.73 -2.36 8.56
N GLY A 203 8.52 -1.62 9.65
CA GLY A 203 9.19 -1.83 10.94
C GLY A 203 8.56 -2.90 11.82
N LEU A 204 7.34 -3.35 11.49
CA LEU A 204 6.57 -4.31 12.28
C LEU A 204 7.21 -5.69 12.22
N ARG A 205 7.51 -6.28 13.38
CA ARG A 205 8.21 -7.58 13.48
C ARG A 205 7.29 -8.75 13.78
N GLU A 206 6.27 -8.50 14.59
CA GLU A 206 5.30 -9.47 15.07
C GLU A 206 3.94 -8.81 15.27
N LEU A 207 2.91 -9.65 15.42
CA LEU A 207 1.55 -9.24 15.73
C LEU A 207 1.12 -9.87 17.06
N PRO A 208 0.37 -9.15 17.90
CA PRO A 208 -0.21 -9.72 19.12
C PRO A 208 -1.22 -10.82 18.78
N ALA A 209 -1.48 -11.72 19.73
CA ALA A 209 -2.45 -12.80 19.53
C ALA A 209 -3.88 -12.29 19.23
N SER A 210 -4.23 -11.09 19.72
CA SER A 210 -5.50 -10.42 19.45
C SER A 210 -5.73 -10.13 17.96
N ALA A 211 -4.67 -10.01 17.15
CA ALA A 211 -4.77 -9.78 15.71
C ALA A 211 -5.38 -10.99 14.96
N ALA A 212 -5.41 -12.17 15.58
CA ALA A 212 -6.08 -13.36 15.04
C ALA A 212 -7.61 -13.23 14.98
N ALA A 213 -8.19 -12.20 15.62
CA ALA A 213 -9.64 -11.97 15.64
C ALA A 213 -10.20 -11.41 14.31
N SER A 214 -9.35 -10.88 13.42
CA SER A 214 -9.78 -10.29 12.16
C SER A 214 -10.18 -11.34 11.12
N THR A 215 -11.20 -11.04 10.31
CA THR A 215 -11.60 -11.91 9.19
C THR A 215 -10.86 -11.60 7.88
N THR A 216 -10.36 -10.37 7.76
CA THR A 216 -9.61 -9.84 6.61
C THR A 216 -8.31 -9.25 7.13
N VAL A 217 -7.18 -9.76 6.66
CA VAL A 217 -5.84 -9.34 7.11
C VAL A 217 -4.98 -8.94 5.90
N VAL A 218 -4.48 -7.71 5.90
CA VAL A 218 -3.64 -7.15 4.83
C VAL A 218 -2.37 -6.60 5.44
N LEU A 219 -1.23 -7.20 5.11
CA LEU A 219 0.08 -6.93 5.71
C LEU A 219 1.14 -6.68 4.61
N ASN A 220 0.70 -6.20 3.45
CA ASN A 220 1.56 -6.03 2.29
C ASN A 220 2.74 -5.10 2.60
N ASP A 221 3.92 -5.43 2.10
CA ASP A 221 5.17 -4.70 2.32
C ASP A 221 5.56 -4.54 3.81
N CYS A 222 5.09 -5.41 4.71
CA CYS A 222 5.59 -5.52 6.09
C CYS A 222 6.93 -6.28 6.11
N THR A 223 7.97 -5.67 5.54
CA THR A 223 9.22 -6.36 5.19
C THR A 223 10.03 -6.89 6.39
N SER A 224 9.79 -6.42 7.61
CA SER A 224 10.43 -6.93 8.84
C SER A 224 9.62 -8.02 9.57
N LEU A 225 8.42 -8.35 9.10
CA LEU A 225 7.52 -9.29 9.74
C LEU A 225 8.07 -10.72 9.62
N VAL A 226 8.28 -11.39 10.76
CA VAL A 226 8.92 -12.72 10.80
C VAL A 226 7.91 -13.86 10.92
N ALA A 227 6.81 -13.60 11.62
CA ALA A 227 5.74 -14.55 11.92
C ALA A 227 4.37 -13.87 11.92
N LEU A 228 3.33 -14.68 11.77
CA LEU A 228 1.94 -14.28 12.00
C LEU A 228 1.39 -14.99 13.24
N PRO A 229 0.35 -14.47 13.90
CA PRO A 229 -0.09 -14.99 15.18
C PRO A 229 -0.77 -16.34 15.01
N PRO A 230 -0.63 -17.25 16.01
CA PRO A 230 -1.30 -18.54 15.98
C PRO A 230 -2.82 -18.37 16.06
N ARG A 231 -3.57 -19.42 15.73
CA ARG A 231 -5.04 -19.50 15.81
C ARG A 231 -5.77 -18.48 14.94
N MET A 232 -5.10 -17.93 13.94
CA MET A 232 -5.69 -17.04 12.95
C MET A 232 -6.66 -17.82 12.05
N THR A 233 -7.91 -17.33 11.93
CA THR A 233 -8.91 -17.86 10.99
C THR A 233 -9.44 -16.71 10.14
N VAL A 234 -8.97 -16.62 8.89
CA VAL A 234 -9.24 -15.48 7.99
C VAL A 234 -9.90 -15.95 6.69
N ARG A 235 -10.76 -15.10 6.12
CA ARG A 235 -11.34 -15.28 4.77
C ARG A 235 -10.46 -14.69 3.67
N PHE A 236 -9.76 -13.60 3.98
CA PHE A 236 -8.82 -12.97 3.06
C PHE A 236 -7.52 -12.66 3.79
N LEU A 237 -6.41 -13.16 3.24
CA LEU A 237 -5.07 -12.85 3.69
C LEU A 237 -4.23 -12.32 2.54
N SER A 238 -3.61 -11.17 2.74
CA SER A 238 -2.61 -10.61 1.82
C SER A 238 -1.34 -10.27 2.60
N ILE A 239 -0.23 -10.92 2.25
CA ILE A 239 1.10 -10.75 2.86
C ILE A 239 2.15 -10.46 1.77
N VAL A 240 1.75 -9.81 0.69
CA VAL A 240 2.60 -9.55 -0.48
C VAL A 240 3.85 -8.79 -0.07
N GLY A 241 5.02 -9.22 -0.53
CA GLY A 241 6.29 -8.54 -0.24
C GLY A 241 6.76 -8.65 1.21
N CYS A 242 6.21 -9.56 2.02
CA CYS A 242 6.71 -9.86 3.37
C CYS A 242 8.03 -10.66 3.31
N HIS A 243 9.12 -9.98 2.93
CA HIS A 243 10.40 -10.64 2.63
C HIS A 243 11.03 -11.38 3.82
N SER A 244 10.75 -11.01 5.07
CA SER A 244 11.33 -11.66 6.26
C SER A 244 10.47 -12.78 6.84
N LEU A 245 9.31 -13.06 6.25
CA LEU A 245 8.38 -14.05 6.77
C LEU A 245 8.97 -15.46 6.58
N THR A 246 9.25 -16.12 7.70
CA THR A 246 9.85 -17.48 7.72
C THR A 246 9.08 -18.46 8.59
N GLN A 247 8.36 -17.96 9.60
CA GLN A 247 7.58 -18.76 10.54
C GLN A 247 6.11 -18.70 10.16
N TRP A 248 5.73 -19.55 9.21
CA TRP A 248 4.39 -19.60 8.61
C TRP A 248 3.91 -21.04 8.38
N ASP A 249 4.28 -21.96 9.28
CA ASP A 249 3.89 -23.37 9.23
C ASP A 249 3.07 -23.81 10.46
N ASP A 250 2.51 -22.85 11.21
CA ASP A 250 1.69 -23.13 12.37
C ASP A 250 0.36 -23.81 11.97
N PRO A 251 0.05 -25.02 12.48
CA PRO A 251 -1.14 -25.79 12.11
C PRO A 251 -2.47 -25.18 12.61
N SER A 252 -2.43 -24.21 13.53
CA SER A 252 -3.63 -23.53 14.03
C SER A 252 -4.12 -22.41 13.11
N ILE A 253 -3.38 -22.10 12.05
CA ILE A 253 -3.75 -21.09 11.05
C ILE A 253 -4.65 -21.70 9.99
N SER A 254 -5.79 -21.06 9.74
CA SER A 254 -6.77 -21.47 8.73
C SER A 254 -7.14 -20.30 7.82
N ILE A 255 -7.11 -20.53 6.51
CA ILE A 255 -7.53 -19.58 5.49
C ILE A 255 -8.75 -20.17 4.76
N LEU A 256 -9.87 -19.45 4.75
CA LEU A 256 -11.18 -19.94 4.30
C LEU A 256 -11.63 -19.36 2.95
N GLY A 257 -10.76 -18.61 2.27
CA GLY A 257 -11.11 -17.91 1.03
C GLY A 257 -9.87 -17.66 0.19
N LYS A 258 -9.40 -16.41 0.13
CA LYS A 258 -8.27 -16.03 -0.73
C LYS A 258 -6.99 -15.78 0.07
N MET A 259 -5.87 -16.27 -0.48
CA MET A 259 -4.53 -16.02 0.03
C MET A 259 -3.63 -15.45 -1.07
N ASP A 260 -3.08 -14.26 -0.83
CA ASP A 260 -2.07 -13.62 -1.68
C ASP A 260 -0.77 -13.45 -0.90
N ALA A 261 0.22 -14.27 -1.22
CA ALA A 261 1.55 -14.30 -0.60
C ALA A 261 2.67 -14.03 -1.59
N ARG A 262 2.38 -13.25 -2.65
CA ARG A 262 3.36 -12.91 -3.67
C ARG A 262 4.64 -12.32 -3.10
N ASP A 263 5.75 -12.65 -3.74
CA ASP A 263 7.07 -12.10 -3.46
C ASP A 263 7.55 -12.28 -2.01
N CYS A 264 7.02 -13.25 -1.26
CA CYS A 264 7.57 -13.64 0.03
C CYS A 264 8.83 -14.49 -0.16
N HIS A 265 9.94 -13.85 -0.54
CA HIS A 265 11.17 -14.53 -1.00
C HIS A 265 11.76 -15.55 -0.01
N ASN A 266 11.58 -15.35 1.31
CA ASN A 266 12.08 -16.27 2.34
C ASN A 266 11.06 -17.34 2.77
N LEU A 267 9.82 -17.28 2.27
CA LEU A 267 8.78 -18.24 2.59
C LEU A 267 9.12 -19.61 2.00
N SER A 268 9.22 -20.62 2.87
CA SER A 268 9.62 -21.98 2.49
C SER A 268 8.55 -23.03 2.70
N ARG A 269 7.53 -22.74 3.53
CA ARG A 269 6.45 -23.64 3.92
C ARG A 269 5.17 -22.84 4.13
N LEU A 270 4.03 -23.52 3.98
CA LEU A 270 2.69 -23.03 4.30
C LEU A 270 2.14 -23.82 5.49
N PRO A 271 1.11 -23.32 6.19
CA PRO A 271 0.42 -24.06 7.23
C PRO A 271 -0.09 -25.41 6.69
N PRO A 272 0.06 -26.51 7.44
CA PRO A 272 -0.34 -27.82 6.95
C PRO A 272 -1.86 -28.01 6.84
N ASN A 273 -2.65 -27.24 7.60
CA ASN A 273 -4.11 -27.37 7.70
C ASN A 273 -4.88 -26.41 6.77
N LEU A 274 -4.25 -25.96 5.69
CA LEU A 274 -4.92 -25.19 4.64
C LEU A 274 -5.82 -26.13 3.83
N HIS A 275 -7.02 -26.46 4.32
CA HIS A 275 -7.86 -27.49 3.68
C HIS A 275 -8.68 -26.99 2.50
N HIS A 276 -9.23 -25.77 2.54
CA HIS A 276 -10.12 -25.25 1.48
C HIS A 276 -9.86 -23.76 1.25
N ILE A 277 -9.18 -23.44 0.15
CA ILE A 277 -8.90 -22.07 -0.29
C ILE A 277 -9.53 -21.87 -1.67
N ASP A 278 -10.12 -20.72 -1.94
CA ASP A 278 -10.67 -20.40 -3.25
C ASP A 278 -9.54 -20.08 -4.24
N GLU A 279 -8.63 -19.20 -3.84
CA GLU A 279 -7.54 -18.67 -4.65
C GLU A 279 -6.23 -18.63 -3.84
N LEU A 280 -5.15 -19.17 -4.41
CA LEU A 280 -3.82 -19.16 -3.81
C LEU A 280 -2.80 -18.55 -4.77
N ASP A 281 -2.23 -17.40 -4.40
CA ASP A 281 -1.09 -16.81 -5.11
C ASP A 281 0.15 -16.89 -4.23
N VAL A 282 1.12 -17.71 -4.65
CA VAL A 282 2.45 -17.82 -4.02
C VAL A 282 3.55 -17.45 -5.01
N SER A 283 3.22 -16.72 -6.07
CA SER A 283 4.20 -16.37 -7.09
C SER A 283 5.33 -15.52 -6.51
N GLY A 284 6.55 -15.70 -7.01
CA GLY A 284 7.75 -15.08 -6.44
C GLY A 284 8.28 -15.72 -5.14
N CYS A 285 7.60 -16.70 -4.55
CA CYS A 285 8.11 -17.42 -3.37
C CYS A 285 9.21 -18.44 -3.75
N GLY A 286 10.40 -17.97 -4.09
CA GLY A 286 11.48 -18.78 -4.65
C GLY A 286 11.99 -19.94 -3.77
N ARG A 287 11.75 -19.89 -2.45
CA ARG A 287 12.11 -20.98 -1.50
C ARG A 287 11.00 -21.99 -1.27
N LEU A 288 9.78 -21.72 -1.74
CA LEU A 288 8.65 -22.63 -1.58
C LEU A 288 8.76 -23.77 -2.60
N ALA A 289 9.00 -24.98 -2.11
CA ALA A 289 9.26 -26.16 -2.94
C ALA A 289 8.07 -27.13 -3.02
N ALA A 290 7.11 -27.03 -2.11
CA ALA A 290 5.94 -27.90 -2.06
C ALA A 290 4.75 -27.17 -1.43
N LEU A 291 3.54 -27.60 -1.81
CA LEU A 291 2.29 -27.23 -1.14
C LEU A 291 1.90 -28.34 -0.13
N PRO A 292 1.11 -28.04 0.91
CA PRO A 292 0.57 -29.04 1.83
C PRO A 292 -0.19 -30.17 1.12
N SER A 293 -0.06 -31.41 1.59
CA SER A 293 -0.64 -32.58 0.92
C SER A 293 -2.17 -32.59 0.89
N GLU A 294 -2.79 -32.08 1.96
CA GLU A 294 -4.25 -32.01 2.15
C GLU A 294 -4.85 -30.68 1.64
N LEU A 295 -4.07 -29.86 0.94
CA LEU A 295 -4.55 -28.61 0.37
C LEU A 295 -5.62 -28.89 -0.68
N GLN A 296 -6.75 -28.19 -0.62
CA GLN A 296 -7.73 -28.13 -1.70
C GLN A 296 -7.89 -26.68 -2.15
N ILE A 297 -7.93 -26.50 -3.46
CA ILE A 297 -8.05 -25.19 -4.10
C ILE A 297 -9.24 -25.22 -5.06
N ALA A 298 -10.23 -24.37 -4.81
CA ALA A 298 -11.49 -24.38 -5.57
C ALA A 298 -11.36 -23.76 -6.96
N GLN A 299 -10.53 -22.71 -7.13
CA GLN A 299 -10.43 -21.99 -8.39
C GLN A 299 -9.06 -22.14 -9.04
N TRP A 300 -8.03 -21.50 -8.50
CA TRP A 300 -6.72 -21.43 -9.16
C TRP A 300 -5.57 -21.28 -8.18
N VAL A 301 -4.39 -21.69 -8.64
CA VAL A 301 -3.11 -21.55 -7.93
C VAL A 301 -2.08 -20.87 -8.81
N ASP A 302 -1.43 -19.82 -8.33
CA ASP A 302 -0.26 -19.23 -9.01
C ASP A 302 1.04 -19.64 -8.31
N ILE A 303 1.93 -20.25 -9.09
CA ILE A 303 3.22 -20.79 -8.62
C ILE A 303 4.41 -20.22 -9.39
N GLY A 304 4.20 -19.16 -10.18
CA GLY A 304 5.27 -18.54 -10.97
C GLY A 304 6.46 -18.13 -10.11
N GLY A 305 7.69 -18.44 -10.52
CA GLY A 305 8.88 -18.10 -9.74
C GLY A 305 9.07 -18.88 -8.42
N THR A 306 8.33 -19.97 -8.18
CA THR A 306 8.55 -20.86 -7.04
C THR A 306 9.48 -22.04 -7.37
N ALA A 307 9.90 -22.79 -6.34
CA ALA A 307 10.61 -24.05 -6.51
C ALA A 307 9.67 -25.27 -6.66
N ILE A 308 8.35 -25.07 -6.71
CA ILE A 308 7.36 -26.14 -6.86
C ILE A 308 7.57 -26.87 -8.19
N ARG A 309 7.51 -28.21 -8.13
CA ARG A 309 7.71 -29.10 -9.30
C ARG A 309 6.50 -29.96 -9.66
N ALA A 310 5.56 -30.10 -8.73
CA ALA A 310 4.29 -30.78 -8.94
C ALA A 310 3.29 -30.28 -7.90
N LEU A 311 2.00 -30.40 -8.21
CA LEU A 311 0.93 -30.18 -7.25
C LEU A 311 0.65 -31.45 -6.43
N PRO A 312 0.18 -31.33 -5.18
CA PRO A 312 -0.30 -32.46 -4.42
C PRO A 312 -1.54 -33.10 -5.11
N PRO A 313 -1.81 -34.41 -4.90
CA PRO A 313 -2.89 -35.12 -5.58
C PRO A 313 -4.24 -34.40 -5.50
N ALA A 314 -4.55 -33.81 -4.35
CA ALA A 314 -5.81 -33.10 -4.06
C ALA A 314 -6.08 -31.87 -4.96
N VAL A 315 -5.04 -31.29 -5.61
CA VAL A 315 -5.19 -30.09 -6.47
C VAL A 315 -4.65 -30.29 -7.89
N THR A 316 -4.47 -31.55 -8.32
CA THR A 316 -3.95 -31.86 -9.67
C THR A 316 -4.85 -31.31 -10.80
N GLY A 317 -6.15 -31.12 -10.54
CA GLY A 317 -7.12 -30.57 -11.49
C GLY A 317 -7.35 -29.06 -11.39
N THR A 318 -6.67 -28.37 -10.47
CA THR A 318 -6.83 -26.92 -10.26
C THR A 318 -6.17 -26.15 -11.39
N ALA A 319 -6.78 -25.03 -11.81
CA ALA A 319 -6.19 -24.16 -12.82
C ALA A 319 -4.86 -23.59 -12.31
N VAL A 320 -3.79 -23.76 -13.10
CA VAL A 320 -2.44 -23.30 -12.75
C VAL A 320 -2.17 -21.98 -13.45
N ARG A 321 -1.69 -21.01 -12.68
CA ARG A 321 -1.21 -19.73 -13.16
C ARG A 321 0.30 -19.60 -12.98
N TRP A 322 0.88 -18.76 -13.82
CA TRP A 322 2.27 -18.37 -13.80
C TRP A 322 2.36 -16.84 -13.95
N HIS A 323 2.56 -16.13 -12.83
CA HIS A 323 2.61 -14.66 -12.80
C HIS A 323 1.34 -14.02 -13.39
N GLY A 324 0.18 -14.49 -12.97
CA GLY A 324 -1.16 -14.02 -13.36
C GLY A 324 -1.74 -14.69 -14.61
N VAL A 325 -0.95 -15.46 -15.35
CA VAL A 325 -1.37 -16.07 -16.63
C VAL A 325 -1.73 -17.54 -16.42
N GLU A 326 -2.95 -17.94 -16.78
CA GLU A 326 -3.32 -19.36 -16.76
C GLU A 326 -2.54 -20.13 -17.84
N VAL A 327 -1.90 -21.23 -17.42
CA VAL A 327 -1.03 -22.02 -18.29
C VAL A 327 -1.34 -23.51 -18.17
N PRO A 328 -1.15 -24.29 -19.25
CA PRO A 328 -1.22 -25.74 -19.16
C PRO A 328 -0.21 -26.29 -18.16
N GLY A 329 -0.57 -27.31 -17.38
CA GLY A 329 0.32 -27.93 -16.38
C GLY A 329 1.69 -28.36 -16.93
N ARG A 330 1.76 -28.79 -18.20
CA ARG A 330 3.03 -29.09 -18.88
C ARG A 330 4.00 -27.90 -18.90
N VAL A 331 3.48 -26.67 -19.09
CA VAL A 331 4.28 -25.44 -19.15
C VAL A 331 4.82 -25.10 -17.75
N ALA A 332 3.99 -25.27 -16.73
CA ALA A 332 4.39 -25.06 -15.34
C ALA A 332 5.42 -26.09 -14.85
N PHE A 333 5.15 -27.39 -15.01
CA PHE A 333 5.89 -28.47 -14.34
C PHE A 333 6.91 -29.21 -15.23
N HIS A 334 6.77 -29.14 -16.55
CA HIS A 334 7.64 -29.85 -17.50
C HIS A 334 8.26 -28.91 -18.53
N PRO A 335 9.01 -27.88 -18.09
CA PRO A 335 9.58 -26.85 -18.98
C PRO A 335 10.51 -27.43 -20.05
N THR A 336 11.13 -28.60 -19.82
CA THR A 336 12.01 -29.28 -20.78
C THR A 336 11.28 -29.85 -21.99
N THR A 337 9.95 -29.97 -21.93
CA THR A 337 9.11 -30.46 -23.03
C THR A 337 8.69 -29.35 -24.01
N ILE A 338 8.89 -28.09 -23.62
CA ILE A 338 8.53 -26.92 -24.43
C ILE A 338 9.55 -26.80 -25.58
N THR A 339 9.06 -26.74 -26.82
CA THR A 339 9.90 -26.54 -28.02
C THR A 339 9.74 -25.12 -28.59
N ALA A 340 10.73 -24.63 -29.33
CA ALA A 340 10.61 -23.32 -29.98
C ALA A 340 9.44 -23.26 -30.97
N ALA A 341 9.15 -24.36 -31.67
CA ALA A 341 8.00 -24.43 -32.57
C ALA A 341 6.67 -24.26 -31.84
N GLN A 342 6.51 -24.82 -30.63
CA GLN A 342 5.31 -24.61 -29.82
C GLN A 342 5.20 -23.16 -29.36
N VAL A 343 6.31 -22.55 -28.94
CA VAL A 343 6.36 -21.13 -28.55
C VAL A 343 5.94 -20.23 -29.71
N LEU A 344 6.50 -20.44 -30.90
CA LEU A 344 6.20 -19.62 -32.08
C LEU A 344 4.75 -19.76 -32.55
N ASN A 345 4.15 -20.94 -32.39
CA ASN A 345 2.77 -21.21 -32.80
C ASN A 345 1.71 -20.90 -31.72
N GLU A 346 2.11 -20.54 -30.49
CA GLU A 346 1.17 -20.16 -29.44
C GLU A 346 0.46 -18.85 -29.81
N GLN A 347 -0.87 -18.81 -29.73
CA GLN A 347 -1.65 -17.65 -30.15
C GLN A 347 -1.77 -16.63 -29.03
N ASN A 348 -1.81 -17.08 -27.78
CA ASN A 348 -1.89 -16.19 -26.63
C ASN A 348 -0.49 -15.65 -26.30
N ALA A 349 -0.25 -14.37 -26.58
CA ALA A 349 1.04 -13.71 -26.34
C ALA A 349 1.52 -13.82 -24.88
N GLU A 350 0.62 -13.79 -23.90
CA GLU A 350 0.99 -13.97 -22.49
C GLU A 350 1.43 -15.40 -22.19
N VAL A 351 0.76 -16.41 -22.75
CA VAL A 351 1.19 -17.82 -22.62
C VAL A 351 2.51 -18.05 -23.34
N ARG A 352 2.69 -17.46 -24.53
CA ARG A 352 3.97 -17.48 -25.27
C ARG A 352 5.10 -16.90 -24.44
N ARG A 353 4.87 -15.77 -23.76
CA ARG A 353 5.84 -15.14 -22.84
C ARG A 353 6.22 -16.08 -21.70
N VAL A 354 5.24 -16.73 -21.08
CA VAL A 354 5.52 -17.73 -20.03
C VAL A 354 6.29 -18.92 -20.60
N MET A 355 5.91 -19.44 -21.77
CA MET A 355 6.64 -20.55 -22.39
C MET A 355 8.09 -20.19 -22.71
N LEU A 356 8.37 -18.97 -23.18
CA LEU A 356 9.73 -18.45 -23.37
C LEU A 356 10.52 -18.40 -22.06
N GLU A 357 9.91 -17.88 -21.00
CA GLU A 357 10.52 -17.83 -19.66
C GLU A 357 10.85 -19.25 -19.15
N ARG A 358 9.90 -20.18 -19.25
CA ARG A 358 10.03 -21.57 -18.81
C ARG A 358 11.04 -22.36 -19.64
N MET A 359 11.05 -22.17 -20.96
CA MET A 359 11.99 -22.80 -21.89
C MET A 359 13.42 -22.28 -21.68
N GLY A 360 13.54 -20.99 -21.34
CA GLY A 360 14.80 -20.27 -21.30
C GLY A 360 15.16 -19.72 -22.68
N LEU A 361 15.58 -18.45 -22.71
CA LEU A 361 15.89 -17.73 -23.95
C LEU A 361 16.99 -18.41 -24.79
N GLU A 362 18.03 -18.94 -24.13
CA GLU A 362 19.13 -19.64 -24.80
C GLU A 362 18.65 -20.85 -25.61
N ARG A 363 17.84 -21.72 -25.00
CA ARG A 363 17.32 -22.92 -25.68
C ARG A 363 16.37 -22.51 -26.79
N PHE A 364 15.51 -21.52 -26.54
CA PHE A 364 14.61 -20.99 -27.55
C PHE A 364 15.36 -20.50 -28.78
N ILE A 365 16.36 -19.63 -28.62
CA ILE A 365 17.14 -19.09 -29.75
C ILE A 365 17.90 -20.20 -30.48
N ALA A 366 18.44 -21.19 -29.77
CA ALA A 366 19.13 -22.32 -30.42
C ALA A 366 18.19 -23.16 -31.32
N GLU A 367 16.95 -23.38 -30.89
CA GLU A 367 15.95 -24.16 -31.62
C GLU A 367 15.19 -23.34 -32.69
N ALA A 368 14.98 -22.04 -32.46
CA ALA A 368 14.16 -21.17 -33.31
C ALA A 368 14.85 -20.77 -34.63
N GLN A 369 16.13 -21.11 -34.81
CA GLN A 369 16.93 -20.83 -36.01
C GLN A 369 16.86 -19.34 -36.41
N PRO A 370 17.37 -18.43 -35.55
CA PRO A 370 17.31 -17.00 -35.80
C PRO A 370 18.05 -16.61 -37.08
N THR A 371 17.55 -15.56 -37.73
CA THR A 371 18.31 -14.84 -38.75
C THR A 371 19.37 -13.97 -38.08
N VAL A 372 20.57 -13.91 -38.66
CA VAL A 372 21.62 -12.99 -38.21
C VAL A 372 21.41 -11.68 -38.97
N ARG A 373 21.05 -10.61 -38.25
CA ARG A 373 20.91 -9.26 -38.82
C ARG A 373 22.27 -8.59 -39.04
N ASP A 374 23.15 -8.74 -38.07
CA ASP A 374 24.47 -8.12 -38.07
C ASP A 374 25.48 -8.95 -37.28
N THR A 375 26.76 -8.77 -37.59
CA THR A 375 27.87 -9.38 -36.88
C THR A 375 29.04 -8.41 -36.89
N ASP A 376 29.57 -8.13 -35.72
CA ASP A 376 30.78 -7.31 -35.58
C ASP A 376 31.72 -7.88 -34.51
N ARG A 377 32.75 -7.09 -34.19
CA ARG A 377 33.69 -7.39 -33.14
C ARG A 377 34.05 -6.11 -32.39
N ASP A 378 34.02 -6.18 -31.07
CA ASP A 378 34.54 -5.15 -30.18
C ASP A 378 35.73 -5.67 -29.36
N HIS A 379 36.12 -4.92 -28.33
CA HIS A 379 37.18 -5.30 -27.40
C HIS A 379 36.81 -6.53 -26.55
N GLY A 380 35.53 -6.77 -26.29
CA GLY A 380 35.01 -7.92 -25.53
C GLY A 380 34.89 -9.20 -26.36
N GLY A 381 34.76 -9.08 -27.69
CA GLY A 381 34.80 -10.22 -28.61
C GLY A 381 33.85 -10.08 -29.79
N SER A 382 33.50 -11.22 -30.40
CA SER A 382 32.53 -11.26 -31.50
C SER A 382 31.11 -11.16 -30.98
N ARG A 383 30.32 -10.28 -31.60
CA ARG A 383 28.90 -10.09 -31.28
C ARG A 383 28.04 -10.44 -32.49
N ARG A 384 26.82 -10.90 -32.24
CA ARG A 384 25.84 -11.21 -33.29
C ARG A 384 24.49 -10.64 -32.92
N LEU A 385 23.86 -9.91 -33.83
CA LEU A 385 22.49 -9.46 -33.67
C LEU A 385 21.56 -10.50 -34.30
N LEU A 386 20.79 -11.17 -33.47
CA LEU A 386 19.91 -12.28 -33.85
C LEU A 386 18.46 -11.81 -33.85
N GLN A 387 17.70 -12.20 -34.87
CA GLN A 387 16.26 -11.96 -34.95
C GLN A 387 15.51 -13.27 -35.16
N VAL A 388 14.49 -13.48 -34.33
CA VAL A 388 13.45 -14.49 -34.54
C VAL A 388 12.15 -13.79 -34.91
N ALA A 389 11.54 -14.17 -36.04
CA ALA A 389 10.22 -13.68 -36.42
C ALA A 389 9.15 -14.34 -35.55
N ILE A 390 8.18 -13.55 -35.09
CA ILE A 390 7.01 -14.02 -34.36
C ILE A 390 5.78 -13.61 -35.17
N THR A 391 4.91 -14.57 -35.47
CA THR A 391 3.69 -14.30 -36.24
C THR A 391 2.73 -13.47 -35.38
N ASP A 392 2.16 -12.42 -35.98
CA ASP A 392 1.21 -11.50 -35.36
C ASP A 392 1.74 -10.77 -34.10
N ASP A 393 3.06 -10.64 -33.98
CA ASP A 393 3.73 -9.95 -32.87
C ASP A 393 5.03 -9.27 -33.34
N GLU A 394 5.65 -8.45 -32.49
CA GLU A 394 6.96 -7.89 -32.77
C GLU A 394 8.04 -9.00 -32.83
N PRO A 395 9.03 -8.90 -33.73
CA PRO A 395 10.10 -9.88 -33.80
C PRO A 395 10.97 -9.80 -32.54
N LEU A 396 11.40 -10.94 -32.03
CA LEU A 396 12.36 -11.00 -30.94
C LEU A 396 13.75 -10.72 -31.47
N VAL A 397 14.37 -9.63 -31.03
CA VAL A 397 15.76 -9.27 -31.37
C VAL A 397 16.63 -9.40 -30.12
N THR A 398 17.77 -10.07 -30.28
CA THR A 398 18.73 -10.30 -29.19
C THR A 398 20.16 -10.01 -29.66
N LEU A 399 20.93 -9.32 -28.83
CA LEU A 399 22.37 -9.22 -28.98
C LEU A 399 23.01 -10.43 -28.28
N GLN A 400 23.70 -11.26 -29.05
CA GLN A 400 24.54 -12.33 -28.53
C GLN A 400 25.95 -11.78 -28.31
N VAL A 401 26.39 -11.79 -27.05
CA VAL A 401 27.75 -11.42 -26.65
C VAL A 401 28.42 -12.58 -25.93
N ARG A 402 29.75 -12.56 -25.90
CA ARG A 402 30.56 -13.50 -25.12
C ARG A 402 31.27 -12.73 -24.02
N ASP A 403 31.13 -13.18 -22.79
CA ASP A 403 31.93 -12.66 -21.68
C ASP A 403 33.40 -13.08 -21.89
N PRO A 404 34.34 -12.13 -22.00
CA PRO A 404 35.74 -12.43 -22.27
C PRO A 404 36.45 -13.12 -21.08
N SER A 405 35.94 -12.95 -19.85
CA SER A 405 36.54 -13.50 -18.63
C SER A 405 36.12 -14.95 -18.38
N THR A 406 34.84 -15.28 -18.61
CA THR A 406 34.28 -16.61 -18.37
C THR A 406 34.08 -17.43 -19.65
N GLY A 407 34.10 -16.77 -20.81
CA GLY A 407 33.74 -17.37 -22.09
C GLY A 407 32.25 -17.66 -22.23
N LYS A 408 31.40 -17.30 -21.26
CA LYS A 408 29.96 -17.58 -21.28
C LYS A 408 29.26 -16.73 -22.34
N LEU A 409 28.28 -17.32 -23.03
CA LEU A 409 27.43 -16.61 -23.98
C LEU A 409 26.25 -15.98 -23.24
N TYR A 410 25.95 -14.74 -23.58
CA TYR A 410 24.79 -14.00 -23.08
C TYR A 410 23.92 -13.57 -24.26
N LEU A 411 22.60 -13.66 -24.06
CA LEU A 411 21.59 -13.19 -25.00
C LEU A 411 20.82 -12.04 -24.34
N LEU A 412 21.00 -10.84 -24.86
CA LEU A 412 20.42 -9.61 -24.32
C LEU A 412 19.31 -9.14 -25.26
N ARG A 413 18.05 -9.10 -24.79
CA ARG A 413 16.93 -8.59 -25.60
C ARG A 413 17.11 -7.10 -25.83
N VAL A 414 16.93 -6.67 -27.08
CA VAL A 414 17.02 -5.26 -27.51
C VAL A 414 15.80 -4.89 -28.34
N PRO A 415 15.51 -3.58 -28.55
CA PRO A 415 14.38 -3.16 -29.36
C PRO A 415 14.36 -3.80 -30.76
N PRO A 416 13.18 -4.15 -31.28
CA PRO A 416 13.06 -4.83 -32.57
C PRO A 416 13.52 -3.98 -33.77
N THR A 417 13.69 -2.67 -33.57
CA THR A 417 14.16 -1.71 -34.57
C THR A 417 15.68 -1.71 -34.75
N MET A 418 16.43 -2.33 -33.84
CA MET A 418 17.89 -2.38 -33.90
C MET A 418 18.39 -3.08 -35.18
N GLN A 419 19.34 -2.45 -35.86
CA GLN A 419 19.90 -2.93 -37.13
C GLN A 419 21.33 -3.46 -36.98
N THR A 420 22.13 -2.92 -36.06
CA THR A 420 23.54 -3.32 -35.87
C THR A 420 23.86 -3.75 -34.45
N CYS A 421 24.89 -4.56 -34.28
CA CYS A 421 25.42 -4.98 -32.99
C CYS A 421 25.86 -3.77 -32.15
N HIS A 422 26.52 -2.79 -32.77
CA HIS A 422 26.94 -1.54 -32.11
C HIS A 422 25.75 -0.74 -31.57
N GLN A 423 24.69 -0.58 -32.37
CA GLN A 423 23.47 0.11 -31.95
C GLN A 423 22.80 -0.58 -30.76
N ALA A 424 22.72 -1.91 -30.80
CA ALA A 424 22.17 -2.71 -29.72
C ALA A 424 23.00 -2.60 -28.43
N ALA A 425 24.34 -2.64 -28.52
CA ALA A 425 25.24 -2.49 -27.39
C ALA A 425 25.14 -1.10 -26.75
N ALA A 426 25.12 -0.04 -27.56
CA ALA A 426 24.94 1.34 -27.09
C ALA A 426 23.62 1.51 -26.30
N TRP A 427 22.53 0.94 -26.81
CA TRP A 427 21.23 0.99 -26.14
C TRP A 427 21.24 0.24 -24.79
N ILE A 428 21.86 -0.95 -24.73
CA ILE A 428 22.03 -1.70 -23.48
C ILE A 428 22.82 -0.87 -22.45
N ALA A 429 23.81 -0.11 -22.90
CA ALA A 429 24.61 0.79 -22.06
C ALA A 429 23.91 2.12 -21.72
N GLY A 430 22.68 2.36 -22.20
CA GLY A 430 21.88 3.54 -21.89
C GLY A 430 22.10 4.74 -22.81
N PHE A 431 22.66 4.55 -24.00
CA PHE A 431 22.87 5.60 -25.01
C PHE A 431 21.77 5.57 -26.07
N ASP A 432 21.17 6.73 -26.35
CA ASP A 432 20.16 6.90 -27.41
C ASP A 432 20.81 7.02 -28.80
N ASN A 433 21.98 7.68 -28.88
CA ASN A 433 22.77 7.80 -30.09
C ASN A 433 23.96 6.82 -30.04
N PRO A 434 24.03 5.84 -30.96
CA PRO A 434 25.13 4.86 -30.99
C PRO A 434 26.52 5.46 -31.18
N ASP A 435 26.63 6.62 -31.83
CA ASP A 435 27.92 7.27 -32.07
C ASP A 435 28.56 7.82 -30.79
N ASP A 436 27.77 8.01 -29.72
CA ASP A 436 28.28 8.45 -28.42
C ASP A 436 28.88 7.28 -27.60
N TYR A 437 28.69 6.04 -28.08
CA TYR A 437 29.17 4.83 -27.41
C TYR A 437 30.53 4.39 -27.97
N HIS A 438 31.59 4.65 -27.22
CA HIS A 438 32.96 4.22 -27.55
C HIS A 438 33.64 3.57 -26.33
N PRO A 439 33.29 2.33 -25.97
CA PRO A 439 33.89 1.66 -24.83
C PRO A 439 35.37 1.35 -25.10
N VAL A 440 36.24 1.87 -24.22
CA VAL A 440 37.69 1.59 -24.27
C VAL A 440 38.00 0.22 -23.66
N ILE A 441 37.25 -0.17 -22.62
CA ILE A 441 37.18 -1.50 -21.98
C ILE A 441 35.76 -1.62 -21.38
N GLU A 442 35.01 -2.70 -21.67
CA GLU A 442 33.76 -3.01 -20.96
C GLU A 442 34.08 -3.77 -19.66
N ALA A 443 33.45 -3.37 -18.55
CA ALA A 443 33.71 -3.86 -17.19
C ALA A 443 33.00 -5.18 -16.88
#